data_AF-A0A0R1K9H5-F1
#
_entry.id   AF-A0A0R1K9H5-F1
#
_cell.length_a   1.000
_cell.length_b   1.000
_cell.length_c   1.000
_cell.angle_alpha   90.00
_cell.angle_beta   90.00
_cell.angle_gamma   90.00
#
_symmetry.space_group_name_H-M   'P 1'
#
loop_
_entity.id
_entity.type
_entity.pdbx_description
1 polymer ?
#
loop_
_entity_poly.entity_id
_entity_poly.type
_entity_poly.pdbx_seq_one_letter_code
_entity_poly.pdbx_strand_id
1 'polypeptide(L)'
;MSQFGINDMLTIERMTIVEFGIRREAATRKLTDQLQNIYLQAYLNRIAAAVGEDNKYVFPEFKDFFDYEKTLQLMLHGEPHKKKESEMDKDLVAIAKRLQRLRGKEVKN
;
A
#
# COMPACT_ATOMS: atom_id res chain seq x y z
N MET A 1 22.36 -3.50 1.48
CA MET A 1 22.68 -4.04 2.82
C MET A 1 22.13 -3.16 3.96
N SER A 2 22.23 -1.82 3.94
CA SER A 2 21.68 -0.94 5.01
C SER A 2 20.16 -0.96 5.22
N GLN A 3 19.38 -1.48 4.27
CA GLN A 3 17.91 -1.29 4.23
C GLN A 3 17.17 -2.08 5.31
N PHE A 4 17.78 -3.12 5.88
CA PHE A 4 17.19 -3.97 6.93
C PHE A 4 17.73 -3.69 8.34
N GLY A 5 18.55 -2.65 8.52
CA GLY A 5 19.28 -2.42 9.78
C GLY A 5 20.34 -3.49 10.08
N ILE A 6 20.72 -4.29 9.07
CA ILE A 6 21.73 -5.34 9.18
C ILE A 6 22.99 -4.84 8.47
N ASN A 7 24.05 -4.66 9.24
CA ASN A 7 25.30 -4.08 8.74
C ASN A 7 26.35 -5.15 8.40
N ASP A 8 26.06 -6.43 8.66
CA ASP A 8 27.01 -7.53 8.52
C ASP A 8 26.31 -8.79 7.96
N MET A 9 26.98 -9.44 7.00
CA MET A 9 26.49 -10.63 6.30
C MET A 9 26.43 -11.84 7.22
N LEU A 10 27.39 -11.99 8.14
CA LEU A 10 27.43 -13.13 9.08
C LEU A 10 26.24 -13.11 10.03
N THR A 11 25.73 -11.92 10.35
CA THR A 11 24.51 -11.76 11.14
C THR A 11 23.29 -12.31 10.40
N ILE A 12 23.23 -12.18 9.07
CA ILE A 12 22.16 -12.75 8.23
C ILE A 12 22.23 -14.27 8.21
N GLU A 13 23.43 -14.81 8.01
CA GLU A 13 23.65 -16.26 7.91
C GLU A 13 23.35 -17.00 9.22
N ARG A 14 23.47 -16.31 10.36
CA ARG A 14 23.18 -16.87 11.70
C ARG A 14 21.74 -16.66 12.15
N MET A 15 20.94 -15.87 11.44
CA MET A 15 19.54 -15.64 11.82
C MET A 15 18.65 -16.82 11.44
N THR A 16 17.67 -17.07 12.28
CA THR A 16 16.56 -17.96 11.92
C THR A 16 15.68 -17.30 10.86
N ILE A 17 14.94 -18.11 10.10
CA ILE A 17 13.98 -17.62 9.10
C ILE A 17 12.94 -16.67 9.74
N VAL A 18 12.54 -16.96 10.98
CA VAL A 18 11.57 -16.14 11.73
C VAL A 18 12.15 -14.77 12.08
N GLU A 19 13.36 -14.72 12.65
CA GLU A 19 14.02 -13.45 12.98
C GLU A 19 14.28 -12.60 11.73
N PHE A 20 14.70 -13.23 10.64
CA PHE A 20 14.87 -12.57 9.36
C PHE A 20 13.54 -11.97 8.87
N GLY A 21 12.44 -12.74 8.95
CA GLY A 21 11.10 -12.28 8.58
C GLY A 21 10.65 -11.05 9.36
N ILE A 22 10.81 -11.08 10.69
CA ILE A 22 10.46 -9.96 11.58
C ILE A 22 11.28 -8.71 11.24
N ARG A 23 12.62 -8.85 11.06
CA ARG A 23 13.48 -7.72 10.72
C ARG A 23 13.18 -7.16 9.34
N ARG A 24 12.89 -8.01 8.37
CA ARG A 24 12.47 -7.61 7.03
C ARG A 24 11.17 -6.79 7.11
N GLU A 25 10.17 -7.27 7.84
CA GLU A 25 8.89 -6.56 7.99
C GLU A 25 9.07 -5.21 8.69
N ALA A 26 9.81 -5.18 9.80
CA ALA A 26 10.08 -3.94 10.54
C ALA A 26 10.80 -2.90 9.68
N ALA A 27 11.77 -3.33 8.88
CA ALA A 27 12.48 -2.48 7.94
C ALA A 27 11.58 -1.94 6.82
N THR A 28 10.71 -2.80 6.27
CA THR A 28 9.73 -2.37 5.27
C THR A 28 8.80 -1.31 5.83
N ARG A 29 8.25 -1.51 7.03
CA ARG A 29 7.38 -0.53 7.72
C ARG A 29 8.11 0.81 7.92
N LYS A 30 9.34 0.77 8.43
CA LYS A 30 10.17 1.98 8.60
C LYS A 30 10.36 2.73 7.29
N LEU A 31 10.58 2.02 6.18
CA LEU A 31 10.74 2.63 4.87
C LEU A 31 9.42 3.23 4.36
N THR A 32 8.28 2.58 4.61
CA THR A 32 6.96 3.14 4.28
C THR A 32 6.68 4.43 5.09
N ASP A 33 7.03 4.46 6.37
CA ASP A 33 6.90 5.66 7.20
C ASP A 33 7.76 6.82 6.67
N GLN A 34 8.99 6.53 6.25
CA GLN A 34 9.87 7.51 5.62
C GLN A 34 9.28 8.07 4.33
N LEU A 35 8.70 7.20 3.48
CA LEU A 35 8.01 7.63 2.28
C LEU A 35 6.83 8.54 2.63
N GLN A 36 5.98 8.13 3.57
CA GLN A 36 4.84 8.97 4.00
C GLN A 36 5.29 10.39 4.37
N ASN A 37 6.39 10.52 5.13
CA ASN A 37 6.92 11.84 5.50
C ASN A 37 7.38 12.66 4.29
N ILE A 38 8.06 12.04 3.31
CA ILE A 38 8.48 12.68 2.06
C ILE A 38 7.26 13.14 1.26
N TYR A 39 6.26 12.25 1.09
CA TYR A 39 5.03 12.57 0.38
C TYR A 39 4.25 13.68 1.09
N LEU A 40 4.19 13.66 2.42
CA LEU A 40 3.54 14.71 3.21
C LEU A 40 4.22 16.06 3.00
N GLN A 41 5.55 16.10 3.04
CA GLN A 41 6.31 17.32 2.77
C GLN A 41 6.03 17.85 1.35
N ALA A 42 6.03 16.97 0.34
CA ALA A 42 5.70 17.37 -1.03
C ALA A 42 4.26 17.90 -1.17
N TYR A 43 3.30 17.29 -0.47
CA TYR A 43 1.91 17.72 -0.43
C TYR A 43 1.76 19.11 0.22
N LEU A 44 2.44 19.35 1.35
CA LEU A 44 2.43 20.65 2.03
C LEU A 44 3.11 21.73 1.19
N ASN A 45 4.25 21.43 0.57
CA ASN A 45 4.93 22.34 -0.36
C ASN A 45 4.03 22.73 -1.54
N ARG A 46 3.26 21.76 -2.06
CA ARG A 46 2.29 22.01 -3.12
C ARG A 46 1.16 22.92 -2.67
N ILE A 47 0.57 22.68 -1.49
CA ILE A 47 -0.49 23.53 -0.95
C ILE A 47 0.01 24.97 -0.77
N ALA A 48 1.20 25.12 -0.21
CA ALA A 48 1.82 26.44 -0.01
C ALA A 48 2.07 27.18 -1.34
N ALA A 49 2.28 26.45 -2.44
CA ALA A 49 2.55 27.03 -3.76
C ALA A 49 1.30 27.39 -4.57
N ALA A 50 0.10 26.90 -4.22
CA ALA A 50 -1.11 27.24 -4.96
C ALA A 50 -1.71 28.56 -4.46
N VAL A 51 -1.29 29.63 -5.11
CA VAL A 51 -1.76 30.99 -4.88
C VAL A 51 -2.44 31.44 -6.18
N GLY A 52 -3.69 31.00 -6.44
CA GLY A 52 -4.40 31.34 -7.69
C GLY A 52 -5.88 30.95 -7.73
N GLU A 53 -6.67 31.70 -8.52
CA GLU A 53 -8.14 31.80 -8.42
C GLU A 53 -8.93 30.49 -8.62
N ASP A 54 -8.41 29.50 -9.36
CA ASP A 54 -9.16 28.25 -9.64
C ASP A 54 -8.88 27.09 -8.67
N ASN A 55 -7.85 27.19 -7.81
CA ASN A 55 -7.48 26.35 -6.64
C ASN A 55 -7.86 24.83 -6.60
N LYS A 56 -8.08 24.17 -7.74
CA LYS A 56 -8.47 22.75 -7.81
C LYS A 56 -7.28 21.85 -8.05
N TYR A 57 -7.01 20.98 -7.08
CA TYR A 57 -5.92 20.02 -7.15
C TYR A 57 -6.36 18.69 -7.78
N VAL A 58 -5.50 18.10 -8.63
CA VAL A 58 -5.64 16.72 -9.16
C VAL A 58 -5.74 15.68 -8.04
N PHE A 59 -5.09 15.94 -6.90
CA PHE A 59 -5.19 15.13 -5.69
C PHE A 59 -5.70 16.04 -4.57
N PRO A 60 -7.02 16.06 -4.32
CA PRO A 60 -7.62 16.95 -3.34
C PRO A 60 -7.26 16.57 -1.90
N GLU A 61 -7.06 15.27 -1.63
CA GLU A 61 -6.62 14.80 -0.31
C GLU A 61 -5.21 14.20 -0.37
N PHE A 62 -4.53 14.21 0.77
CA PHE A 62 -3.22 13.55 0.89
C PHE A 62 -3.30 12.06 0.55
N LYS A 63 -4.40 11.39 0.89
CA LYS A 63 -4.59 9.96 0.62
C LYS A 63 -4.63 9.64 -0.88
N ASP A 64 -5.10 10.58 -1.71
CA ASP A 64 -5.08 10.43 -3.16
C ASP A 64 -3.65 10.56 -3.72
N PHE A 65 -2.80 11.29 -3.00
CA PHE A 65 -1.37 11.45 -3.33
C PHE A 65 -0.52 10.28 -2.81
N PHE A 66 -0.81 9.78 -1.61
CA PHE A 66 -0.12 8.64 -0.99
C PHE A 66 -1.05 7.81 -0.11
N ASP A 67 -1.23 6.54 -0.47
CA ASP A 67 -1.96 5.55 0.31
C ASP A 67 -0.98 4.63 1.04
N TYR A 68 -0.84 4.85 2.35
CA TYR A 68 0.09 4.10 3.21
C TYR A 68 -0.20 2.60 3.21
N GLU A 69 -1.47 2.21 3.39
CA GLU A 69 -1.85 0.80 3.52
C GLU A 69 -1.59 0.05 2.23
N LYS A 70 -1.99 0.65 1.10
CA LYS A 70 -1.74 0.08 -0.23
C LYS A 70 -0.24 -0.04 -0.50
N THR A 71 0.55 0.96 -0.14
CA THR A 71 2.00 0.95 -0.33
C THR A 71 2.67 -0.10 0.55
N LEU A 72 2.27 -0.21 1.81
CA LEU A 72 2.79 -1.22 2.73
C LEU A 72 2.47 -2.64 2.24
N GLN A 73 1.23 -2.89 1.81
CA GLN A 73 0.83 -4.18 1.25
C GLN A 73 1.66 -4.54 0.02
N LEU A 74 1.86 -3.59 -0.89
CA LEU A 74 2.68 -3.77 -2.09
C LEU A 74 4.13 -4.11 -1.74
N MET A 75 4.71 -3.46 -0.73
CA MET A 75 6.10 -3.71 -0.32
C MET A 75 6.27 -5.04 0.44
N LEU A 76 5.28 -5.45 1.22
CA LEU A 76 5.32 -6.71 1.97
C LEU A 76 5.03 -7.93 1.11
N HIS A 77 4.02 -7.81 0.23
CA HIS A 77 3.44 -8.96 -0.48
C HIS A 77 3.63 -8.90 -2.00
N GLY A 78 4.22 -7.83 -2.53
CA GLY A 78 4.30 -7.59 -3.97
C GLY A 78 2.99 -7.06 -4.53
N GLU A 79 2.95 -6.84 -5.86
CA GLU A 79 1.69 -6.53 -6.51
C GLU A 79 0.72 -7.71 -6.37
N PRO A 80 -0.55 -7.46 -6.03
CA PRO A 80 -1.54 -8.52 -6.10
C PRO A 80 -1.59 -9.02 -7.54
N HIS A 81 -1.19 -10.27 -7.77
CA HIS A 81 -1.42 -10.94 -9.04
C HIS A 81 -2.93 -10.97 -9.27
N LYS A 82 -3.43 -10.05 -10.09
CA LYS A 82 -4.80 -10.07 -10.57
C LYS A 82 -4.95 -11.28 -11.48
N LYS A 83 -5.33 -12.42 -10.91
CA LYS A 83 -5.76 -13.58 -11.69
C LYS A 83 -6.89 -13.13 -12.60
N LYS A 84 -6.88 -13.55 -13.86
CA LYS A 84 -8.03 -13.32 -14.74
C LYS A 84 -9.22 -14.07 -14.17
N GLU A 85 -10.43 -13.56 -14.34
CA GLU A 85 -11.65 -14.24 -13.88
C GLU A 85 -11.76 -15.67 -14.45
N SER A 86 -11.22 -15.90 -15.66
CA SER A 86 -11.11 -17.23 -16.29
C SER A 86 -10.22 -18.23 -15.54
N GLU A 87 -9.31 -17.73 -14.71
CA GLU A 87 -8.37 -18.52 -13.89
C GLU A 87 -8.82 -18.61 -12.42
N MET A 88 -9.95 -17.98 -12.09
CA MET A 88 -10.57 -18.04 -10.77
C MET A 88 -11.58 -19.19 -10.68
N ASP A 89 -11.85 -19.64 -9.46
CA ASP A 89 -12.91 -20.62 -9.21
C ASP A 89 -14.28 -20.02 -9.59
N LYS A 90 -14.99 -20.71 -10.49
CA LYS A 90 -16.27 -20.25 -11.06
C LYS A 90 -17.34 -20.07 -9.99
N ASP A 91 -17.33 -20.90 -8.96
CA ASP A 91 -18.35 -20.86 -7.90
C ASP A 91 -18.10 -19.67 -6.97
N LEU A 92 -16.84 -19.41 -6.61
CA LEU A 92 -16.47 -18.23 -5.83
C LEU A 92 -16.81 -16.93 -6.57
N VAL A 93 -16.57 -16.89 -7.88
CA VAL A 93 -16.94 -15.75 -8.73
C VAL A 93 -18.46 -15.55 -8.77
N ALA A 94 -19.23 -16.62 -8.90
CA ALA A 94 -20.69 -16.55 -8.88
C ALA A 94 -21.25 -16.03 -7.54
N ILE A 95 -20.68 -16.50 -6.43
CA ILE A 95 -21.03 -16.05 -5.07
C ILE A 95 -20.69 -14.57 -4.90
N ALA A 96 -19.50 -14.14 -5.31
CA ALA A 96 -19.08 -12.73 -5.23
C ALA A 96 -20.01 -11.82 -6.04
N LYS A 97 -20.39 -12.21 -7.26
CA LYS A 97 -21.36 -11.47 -8.10
C LYS A 97 -22.73 -11.38 -7.44
N ARG A 98 -23.18 -12.46 -6.78
CA ARG A 98 -24.45 -12.46 -6.04
C ARG A 98 -24.41 -11.49 -4.85
N LEU A 99 -23.32 -11.50 -4.08
CA LEU A 99 -23.11 -10.58 -2.95
C LEU A 99 -23.07 -9.11 -3.39
N GLN A 100 -22.39 -8.80 -4.50
CA GLN A 100 -22.35 -7.44 -5.06
C GLN A 100 -23.76 -6.95 -5.44
N ARG A 101 -24.58 -7.80 -6.06
CA ARG A 101 -25.98 -7.46 -6.41
C ARG A 101 -26.84 -7.19 -5.18
N LEU A 102 -26.64 -7.94 -4.09
CA LEU A 102 -27.37 -7.73 -2.85
C LEU A 102 -26.97 -6.42 -2.18
N ARG A 103 -25.66 -6.15 -2.05
CA ARG A 103 -25.15 -4.88 -1.52
C ARG A 103 -25.61 -3.66 -2.34
N GLY A 104 -25.68 -3.78 -3.66
CA GLY A 104 -26.18 -2.71 -4.54
C GLY A 104 -27.69 -2.46 -4.45
N LYS A 105 -28.47 -3.41 -3.91
CA LYS A 105 -29.91 -3.25 -3.65
C LYS A 105 -30.19 -2.62 -2.30
N GLU A 106 -29.37 -2.89 -1.29
CA GLU A 106 -29.49 -2.28 0.05
C GLU A 106 -29.21 -0.77 0.05
N VAL A 107 -28.38 -0.27 -0.88
CA VAL A 107 -28.07 1.18 -1.00
C VAL A 107 -29.18 1.97 -1.73
N LYS A 108 -30.16 1.28 -2.34
CA LYS A 108 -31.24 1.92 -3.12
C LYS A 108 -32.60 1.92 -2.41
N ASN A 109 -32.66 1.50 -1.14
CA ASN A 109 -33.86 1.55 -0.30
C ASN A 109 -33.67 2.51 0.86
#